data_AF-A0A357GYI9-F1
#
_entry.id   AF-A0A357GYI9-F1
#
_cell.length_a   1.000
_cell.length_b   1.000
_cell.length_c   1.000
_cell.angle_alpha   90.00
_cell.angle_beta   90.00
_cell.angle_gamma   90.00
#
_symmetry.space_group_name_H-M   'P 1'
#
loop_
_entity.id
_entity.type
_entity.pdbx_description
1 polymer ?
#
loop_
_entity_poly.entity_id
_entity_poly.type
_entity_poly.pdbx_seq_one_letter_code
_entity_poly.pdbx_strand_id
1 'polypeptide(L)'
;MKSKKKPIVAKKSAGQIDIMSLAHVGTKEAVAKLETLVLSEKDQDKKAMAELALEECQQIYYEPKNEKEEADFFLLGLINRRTDNFFRDLEKVSALECRVRFAEQELRVQKVLSKKFSKNDGFLKDVGILVAQDMLTMVRQDLEAVQQVIKENQNFIDTARQLIVTERYKKMPMDFMSGVHFDDEGAEDLFDDSDEDECCCEDYGYCGSCSEFEEVNDKENDIIKF
;
A
#
# COMPACT_ATOMS: atom_id res chain seq x y z
N MET A 1 52.53 11.92 -54.48
CA MET A 1 52.55 11.14 -53.23
C MET A 1 51.26 11.42 -52.46
N LYS A 2 50.29 10.50 -52.46
CA LYS A 2 49.05 10.63 -51.66
C LYS A 2 49.17 9.71 -50.45
N SER A 3 49.32 10.29 -49.25
CA SER A 3 49.43 9.53 -48.01
C SER A 3 48.07 8.91 -47.67
N LYS A 4 47.99 7.58 -47.60
CA LYS A 4 46.82 6.86 -47.09
C LYS A 4 46.78 7.04 -45.56
N LYS A 5 45.84 7.84 -45.06
CA LYS A 5 45.50 7.84 -43.63
C LYS A 5 44.84 6.50 -43.31
N LYS A 6 45.48 5.72 -42.42
CA LYS A 6 44.90 4.51 -41.85
C LYS A 6 43.67 4.88 -41.00
N PRO A 7 42.60 4.06 -40.99
CA PRO A 7 41.47 4.30 -40.11
C PRO A 7 41.91 4.09 -38.66
N ILE A 8 41.65 5.08 -37.82
CA ILE A 8 41.78 4.98 -36.38
C ILE A 8 40.60 4.10 -35.93
N VAL A 9 40.87 2.81 -35.71
CA VAL A 9 39.94 1.92 -35.04
C VAL A 9 39.89 2.37 -33.58
N ALA A 10 38.80 3.00 -33.18
CA ALA A 10 38.51 3.33 -31.80
C ALA A 10 38.52 2.02 -30.99
N LYS A 11 39.57 1.81 -30.20
CA LYS A 11 39.59 0.74 -29.20
C LYS A 11 38.48 1.04 -28.20
N LYS A 12 37.41 0.23 -28.20
CA LYS A 12 36.49 0.16 -27.05
C LYS A 12 37.36 -0.11 -25.81
N SER A 13 37.31 0.78 -24.83
CA SER A 13 38.04 0.59 -23.59
C SER A 13 37.56 -0.71 -22.92
N ALA A 14 38.50 -1.52 -22.43
CA ALA A 14 38.23 -2.80 -21.77
C ALA A 14 37.52 -2.67 -20.40
N GLY A 15 36.77 -1.59 -20.18
CA GLY A 15 36.09 -1.26 -18.93
C GLY A 15 34.71 -0.62 -19.12
N GLN A 16 34.19 -0.55 -20.35
CA GLN A 16 32.81 -0.12 -20.55
C GLN A 16 31.90 -1.35 -20.45
N ILE A 17 31.27 -1.52 -19.28
CA ILE A 17 30.22 -2.52 -19.10
C ILE A 17 29.13 -2.20 -20.11
N ASP A 18 28.85 -3.13 -21.01
CA ASP A 18 27.72 -3.02 -21.92
C ASP A 18 26.45 -3.40 -21.15
N ILE A 19 25.79 -2.39 -20.60
CA ILE A 19 24.62 -2.52 -19.70
C ILE A 19 23.56 -3.41 -20.35
N MET A 20 23.26 -3.18 -21.63
CA MET A 20 22.25 -3.94 -22.37
C MET A 20 22.64 -5.40 -22.59
N SER A 21 23.94 -5.70 -22.70
CA SER A 21 24.40 -7.08 -22.80
C SER A 21 24.18 -7.89 -21.52
N LEU A 22 24.05 -7.23 -20.37
CA LEU A 22 23.76 -7.88 -19.09
C LEU A 22 22.27 -8.10 -18.86
N ALA A 23 21.40 -7.26 -19.44
CA ALA A 23 19.95 -7.29 -19.24
C ALA A 23 19.35 -8.67 -19.52
N HIS A 24 19.69 -9.28 -20.66
CA HIS A 24 19.10 -10.55 -21.08
C HIS A 24 19.76 -11.81 -20.49
N VAL A 25 20.75 -11.67 -19.60
CA VAL A 25 21.56 -12.81 -19.14
C VAL A 25 20.84 -13.64 -18.08
N GLY A 26 20.08 -12.98 -17.19
CA GLY A 26 19.29 -13.69 -16.17
C GLY A 26 20.12 -14.57 -15.24
N THR A 27 21.36 -14.17 -14.91
CA THR A 27 22.20 -14.88 -13.93
C THR A 27 22.44 -14.04 -12.69
N LYS A 28 22.74 -14.71 -11.57
CA LYS A 28 23.06 -14.07 -10.30
C LYS A 28 24.25 -13.10 -10.42
N GLU A 29 25.25 -13.44 -11.22
CA GLU A 29 26.41 -12.58 -11.45
C GLU A 29 26.07 -11.33 -12.28
N ALA A 30 25.13 -11.45 -13.23
CA ALA A 30 24.67 -10.30 -14.01
C ALA A 30 23.85 -9.34 -13.15
N VAL A 31 22.92 -9.86 -12.35
CA VAL A 31 22.14 -9.09 -11.36
C VAL A 31 23.07 -8.33 -10.41
N ALA A 32 24.04 -9.01 -9.78
CA ALA A 32 24.97 -8.36 -8.85
C ALA A 32 25.83 -7.26 -9.49
N LYS A 33 26.21 -7.43 -10.77
CA LYS A 33 26.95 -6.40 -11.53
C LYS A 33 26.08 -5.18 -11.80
N LEU A 34 24.83 -5.39 -12.19
CA LEU A 34 23.86 -4.32 -12.45
C LEU A 34 23.51 -3.56 -11.16
N GLU A 35 23.25 -4.27 -10.05
CA GLU A 35 23.06 -3.65 -8.72
C GLU A 35 24.25 -2.76 -8.32
N THR A 36 25.47 -3.27 -8.49
CA THR A 36 26.69 -2.49 -8.19
C THR A 36 26.77 -1.24 -9.08
N LEU A 37 26.38 -1.36 -10.35
CA LEU A 37 26.40 -0.23 -11.29
C LEU A 37 25.36 0.83 -10.90
N VAL A 38 24.12 0.43 -10.60
CA VAL A 38 23.06 1.35 -10.14
C VAL A 38 23.48 2.14 -8.90
N LEU A 39 24.18 1.51 -7.96
CA LEU A 39 24.64 2.16 -6.72
C LEU A 39 25.85 3.08 -6.91
N SER A 40 26.73 2.77 -7.88
CA SER A 40 28.02 3.47 -8.03
C SER A 40 28.04 4.51 -9.15
N GLU A 41 27.12 4.43 -10.11
CA GLU A 41 27.03 5.35 -11.23
C GLU A 41 26.51 6.73 -10.80
N LYS A 42 27.18 7.78 -11.28
CA LYS A 42 26.84 9.18 -10.99
C LYS A 42 26.04 9.82 -12.11
N ASP A 43 26.28 9.36 -13.33
CA ASP A 43 25.56 9.77 -14.52
C ASP A 43 24.11 9.25 -14.45
N GLN A 44 23.14 10.16 -14.43
CA GLN A 44 21.73 9.81 -14.23
C GLN A 44 21.17 8.99 -15.38
N ASP A 45 21.57 9.27 -16.62
CA ASP A 45 21.06 8.55 -17.79
C ASP A 45 21.57 7.11 -17.78
N LYS A 46 22.85 6.92 -17.46
CA LYS A 46 23.42 5.56 -17.33
C LYS A 46 22.87 4.81 -16.14
N LYS A 47 22.60 5.51 -15.03
CA LYS A 47 21.97 4.90 -13.85
C LYS A 47 20.56 4.40 -14.21
N ALA A 48 19.75 5.22 -14.88
CA ALA A 48 18.42 4.83 -15.34
C ALA A 48 18.47 3.64 -16.33
N MET A 49 19.44 3.63 -17.26
CA MET A 49 19.64 2.46 -18.13
C MET A 49 20.04 1.21 -17.34
N ALA A 50 20.84 1.34 -16.29
CA ALA A 50 21.23 0.22 -15.44
C ALA A 50 20.07 -0.30 -14.59
N GLU A 51 19.17 0.58 -14.13
CA GLU A 51 17.92 0.21 -13.43
C GLU A 51 17.01 -0.60 -14.35
N LEU A 52 16.75 -0.13 -15.58
CA LEU A 52 15.96 -0.88 -16.57
C LEU A 52 16.57 -2.24 -16.91
N ALA A 53 17.88 -2.29 -17.13
CA ALA A 53 18.58 -3.54 -17.39
C ALA A 53 18.56 -4.49 -16.18
N LEU A 54 18.57 -3.96 -14.96
CA LEU A 54 18.45 -4.74 -13.73
C LEU A 54 17.06 -5.37 -13.61
N GLU A 55 16.00 -4.62 -13.85
CA GLU A 55 14.61 -5.10 -13.84
C GLU A 55 14.45 -6.28 -14.81
N GLU A 56 14.86 -6.09 -16.07
CA GLU A 56 14.79 -7.15 -17.09
C GLU A 56 15.62 -8.38 -16.70
N CYS A 57 16.86 -8.17 -16.21
CA CYS A 57 17.72 -9.27 -15.79
C CYS A 57 17.15 -10.03 -14.60
N GLN A 58 16.51 -9.33 -13.66
CA GLN A 58 15.85 -9.95 -12.51
C GLN A 58 14.62 -10.73 -12.94
N GLN A 59 13.84 -10.23 -13.90
CA GLN A 59 12.68 -10.95 -14.45
C GLN A 59 13.09 -12.32 -14.99
N ILE A 60 14.14 -12.38 -15.82
CA ILE A 60 14.67 -13.64 -16.37
C ILE A 60 15.30 -14.52 -15.28
N TYR A 61 16.02 -13.93 -14.32
CA TYR A 61 16.68 -14.69 -13.26
C TYR A 61 15.67 -15.36 -12.32
N TYR A 62 14.56 -14.69 -12.02
CA TYR A 62 13.53 -15.18 -11.10
C TYR A 62 12.40 -15.95 -11.78
N GLU A 63 12.35 -16.00 -13.11
CA GLU A 63 11.41 -16.83 -13.86
C GLU A 63 11.42 -18.29 -13.34
N PRO A 64 10.27 -18.87 -12.96
CA PRO A 64 10.18 -20.26 -12.52
C PRO A 64 10.61 -21.25 -13.60
N LYS A 65 11.37 -22.29 -13.23
CA LYS A 65 11.92 -23.28 -14.19
C LYS A 65 11.31 -24.66 -14.04
N ASN A 66 10.44 -24.85 -13.06
CA ASN A 66 9.75 -26.09 -12.76
C ASN A 66 8.56 -25.82 -11.83
N GLU A 67 7.66 -26.78 -11.70
CA GLU A 67 6.43 -26.69 -10.90
C GLU A 67 6.67 -26.33 -9.43
N LYS A 68 7.79 -26.78 -8.85
CA LYS A 68 8.13 -26.46 -7.46
C LYS A 68 8.51 -24.98 -7.31
N GLU A 69 9.31 -24.46 -8.23
CA GLU A 69 9.65 -23.04 -8.27
C GLU A 69 8.41 -22.19 -8.58
N GLU A 70 7.50 -22.68 -9.41
CA GLU A 70 6.25 -22.01 -9.73
C GLU A 70 5.35 -21.86 -8.48
N ALA A 71 5.22 -22.94 -7.68
CA ALA A 71 4.52 -22.88 -6.40
C ALA A 71 5.16 -21.88 -5.41
N ASP A 72 6.50 -21.89 -5.29
CA ASP A 72 7.22 -20.92 -4.45
C ASP A 72 7.04 -19.47 -4.97
N PHE A 73 6.95 -19.28 -6.28
CA PHE A 73 6.75 -17.97 -6.93
C PHE A 73 5.34 -17.42 -6.69
N PHE A 74 4.30 -18.25 -6.82
CA PHE A 74 2.94 -17.86 -6.42
C PHE A 74 2.84 -17.52 -4.94
N LEU A 75 3.54 -18.27 -4.08
CA LEU A 75 3.58 -17.99 -2.66
C LEU A 75 4.23 -16.64 -2.36
N LEU A 76 5.28 -16.26 -3.09
CA LEU A 76 5.88 -14.92 -3.02
C LEU A 76 4.86 -13.82 -3.39
N GLY A 77 4.06 -14.04 -4.44
CA GLY A 77 2.97 -13.13 -4.83
C GLY A 77 1.95 -12.94 -3.71
N LEU A 78 1.53 -14.04 -3.09
CA LEU A 78 0.58 -14.01 -1.96
C LEU A 78 1.18 -13.30 -0.73
N ILE A 79 2.46 -13.53 -0.45
CA ILE A 79 3.19 -12.80 0.60
C ILE A 79 3.21 -11.30 0.31
N ASN A 80 3.50 -10.90 -0.93
CA ASN A 80 3.53 -9.50 -1.32
C ASN A 80 2.18 -8.82 -1.08
N ARG A 81 1.09 -9.41 -1.59
CA ARG A 81 -0.27 -8.90 -1.38
C ARG A 81 -0.64 -8.79 0.10
N ARG A 82 -0.31 -9.80 0.91
CA ARG A 82 -0.55 -9.77 2.37
C ARG A 82 0.30 -8.72 3.07
N THR A 83 1.51 -8.46 2.58
CA THR A 83 2.39 -7.40 3.09
C THR A 83 1.81 -6.01 2.82
N ASP A 84 1.24 -5.80 1.63
CA ASP A 84 0.55 -4.54 1.29
C ASP A 84 -0.66 -4.30 2.22
N ASN A 85 -1.49 -5.33 2.42
CA ASN A 85 -2.62 -5.25 3.37
C ASN A 85 -2.15 -4.97 4.80
N PHE A 86 -1.09 -5.62 5.25
CA PHE A 86 -0.48 -5.37 6.56
C PHE A 86 -0.08 -3.90 6.74
N PHE A 87 0.57 -3.28 5.75
CA PHE A 87 0.93 -1.87 5.82
C PHE A 87 -0.28 -0.94 5.79
N ARG A 88 -1.29 -1.23 4.96
CA ARG A 88 -2.56 -0.48 4.96
C ARG A 88 -3.26 -0.55 6.31
N ASP A 89 -3.29 -1.71 6.94
CA ASP A 89 -3.92 -1.90 8.25
C ASP A 89 -3.13 -1.18 9.37
N LEU A 90 -1.80 -1.12 9.29
CA LEU A 90 -0.99 -0.29 10.21
C LEU A 90 -1.36 1.20 10.12
N GLU A 91 -1.61 1.72 8.92
CA GLU A 91 -2.10 3.09 8.74
C GLU A 91 -3.50 3.28 9.34
N LYS A 92 -4.41 2.30 9.13
CA LYS A 92 -5.74 2.30 9.75
C LYS A 92 -5.68 2.33 11.28
N VAL A 93 -4.74 1.60 11.90
CA VAL A 93 -4.54 1.64 13.36
C VAL A 93 -4.25 3.07 13.83
N SER A 94 -3.33 3.77 13.18
CA SER A 94 -2.99 5.16 13.54
C SER A 94 -4.22 6.09 13.46
N ALA A 95 -5.04 5.93 12.41
CA ALA A 95 -6.29 6.67 12.26
C ALA A 95 -7.31 6.34 13.37
N LEU A 96 -7.48 5.06 13.71
CA LEU A 96 -8.38 4.60 14.76
C LEU A 96 -7.92 5.07 16.15
N GLU A 97 -6.63 5.02 16.46
CA GLU A 97 -6.08 5.57 17.71
C GLU A 97 -6.40 7.07 17.85
N CYS A 98 -6.32 7.83 16.76
CA CYS A 98 -6.71 9.22 16.74
C CYS A 98 -8.22 9.38 17.03
N ARG A 99 -9.07 8.58 16.36
CA ARG A 99 -10.53 8.57 16.59
C ARG A 99 -10.89 8.20 18.04
N VAL A 100 -10.20 7.26 18.66
CA VAL A 100 -10.38 6.92 20.10
C VAL A 100 -10.14 8.17 20.95
N ARG A 101 -9.05 8.92 20.72
CA ARG A 101 -8.75 10.14 21.49
C ARG A 101 -9.83 11.20 21.31
N PHE A 102 -10.37 11.37 20.11
CA PHE A 102 -11.49 12.28 19.86
C PHE A 102 -12.76 11.85 20.60
N ALA A 103 -13.15 10.59 20.50
CA ALA A 103 -14.31 10.05 21.21
C ALA A 103 -14.17 10.18 22.74
N GLU A 104 -12.96 10.00 23.28
CA GLU A 104 -12.67 10.25 24.69
C GLU A 104 -12.87 11.71 25.10
N GLN A 105 -12.45 12.66 24.26
CA GLN A 105 -12.71 14.08 24.51
C GLN A 105 -14.18 14.42 24.40
N GLU A 106 -14.90 13.86 23.43
CA GLU A 106 -16.33 14.07 23.28
C GLU A 106 -17.09 13.56 24.50
N LEU A 107 -16.83 12.33 24.95
CA LEU A 107 -17.40 11.79 26.18
C LEU A 107 -17.08 12.65 27.40
N ARG A 108 -15.85 13.20 27.48
CA ARG A 108 -15.46 14.13 28.55
C ARG A 108 -16.28 15.42 28.50
N VAL A 109 -16.45 16.01 27.31
CA VAL A 109 -17.26 17.23 27.11
C VAL A 109 -18.71 16.96 27.47
N GLN A 110 -19.30 15.85 26.99
CA GLN A 110 -20.68 15.47 27.33
C GLN A 110 -20.85 15.31 28.84
N LYS A 111 -19.91 14.65 29.54
CA LYS A 111 -19.93 14.55 31.00
C LYS A 111 -19.87 15.92 31.69
N VAL A 112 -19.17 16.90 31.15
CA VAL A 112 -19.15 18.27 31.70
C VAL A 112 -20.44 19.02 31.40
N LEU A 113 -20.95 18.96 30.17
CA LEU A 113 -22.22 19.57 29.76
C LEU A 113 -23.38 19.02 30.59
N SER A 114 -23.36 17.72 30.88
CA SER A 114 -24.33 17.03 31.74
C SER A 114 -24.51 17.68 33.13
N LYS A 115 -23.46 18.34 33.64
CA LYS A 115 -23.49 19.03 34.94
C LYS A 115 -24.12 20.43 34.86
N LYS A 116 -24.22 21.00 33.66
CA LYS A 116 -24.77 22.33 33.39
C LYS A 116 -26.26 22.30 33.03
N PHE A 117 -26.79 21.16 32.59
CA PHE A 117 -28.21 21.00 32.30
C PHE A 117 -29.09 21.06 33.55
N SER A 118 -30.31 21.59 33.38
CA SER A 118 -31.28 21.69 34.45
C SER A 118 -31.86 20.31 34.81
N LYS A 119 -32.48 20.15 35.99
CA LYS A 119 -33.12 18.88 36.39
C LYS A 119 -34.24 18.43 35.44
N ASN A 120 -34.81 19.33 34.65
CA ASN A 120 -35.89 19.01 33.71
C ASN A 120 -35.38 18.42 32.38
N ASP A 121 -34.07 18.43 32.13
CA ASP A 121 -33.44 17.94 30.89
C ASP A 121 -32.77 16.56 31.07
N GLY A 122 -33.15 15.81 32.11
CA GLY A 122 -32.48 14.57 32.51
C GLY A 122 -32.37 13.51 31.40
N PHE A 123 -33.39 13.40 30.53
CA PHE A 123 -33.36 12.49 29.39
C PHE A 123 -32.29 12.85 28.37
N LEU A 124 -32.21 14.12 27.95
CA LEU A 124 -31.22 14.59 26.96
C LEU A 124 -29.79 14.46 27.50
N LYS A 125 -29.63 14.66 28.81
CA LYS A 125 -28.37 14.48 29.51
C LYS A 125 -27.86 13.04 29.43
N ASP A 126 -28.72 12.07 29.71
CA ASP A 126 -28.34 10.66 29.76
C ASP A 126 -28.12 10.11 28.34
N VAL A 127 -28.94 10.52 27.37
CA VAL A 127 -28.79 10.14 25.96
C VAL A 127 -27.44 10.62 25.39
N GLY A 128 -27.04 11.87 25.62
CA GLY A 128 -25.78 12.39 25.09
C GLY A 128 -24.54 11.67 25.65
N ILE A 129 -24.57 11.27 26.93
CA ILE A 129 -23.48 10.47 27.53
C ILE A 129 -23.46 9.05 26.95
N LEU A 130 -24.63 8.40 26.84
CA LEU A 130 -24.75 7.05 26.31
C LEU A 130 -24.22 6.99 24.87
N VAL A 131 -24.69 7.90 24.02
CA VAL A 131 -24.24 7.99 22.62
C VAL A 131 -22.72 8.17 22.53
N ALA A 132 -22.13 9.11 23.29
CA ALA A 132 -20.68 9.31 23.27
C ALA A 132 -19.90 8.10 23.81
N GLN A 133 -20.48 7.34 24.74
CA GLN A 133 -19.88 6.13 25.27
C GLN A 133 -19.96 4.96 24.29
N ASP A 134 -21.07 4.84 23.56
CA ASP A 134 -21.25 3.84 22.51
C ASP A 134 -20.28 4.11 21.35
N MET A 135 -20.13 5.36 20.91
CA MET A 135 -19.14 5.73 19.90
C MET A 135 -17.72 5.36 20.32
N LEU A 136 -17.32 5.66 21.56
CA LEU A 136 -16.01 5.27 22.08
C LEU A 136 -15.82 3.75 22.10
N THR A 137 -16.88 3.00 22.43
CA THR A 137 -16.84 1.55 22.47
C THR A 137 -16.67 0.96 21.08
N MET A 138 -17.45 1.44 20.10
CA MET A 138 -17.35 1.01 18.70
C MET A 138 -15.94 1.23 18.14
N VAL A 139 -15.39 2.44 18.28
CA VAL A 139 -14.06 2.75 17.73
C VAL A 139 -12.96 1.89 18.39
N ARG A 140 -13.10 1.55 19.68
CA ARG A 140 -12.17 0.64 20.35
C ARG A 140 -12.28 -0.80 19.85
N GLN A 141 -13.49 -1.26 19.56
CA GLN A 141 -13.72 -2.58 18.97
C GLN A 141 -13.13 -2.66 17.56
N ASP A 142 -13.33 -1.62 16.74
CA ASP A 142 -12.71 -1.52 15.41
C ASP A 142 -11.17 -1.57 15.52
N LEU A 143 -10.60 -0.82 16.46
CA LEU A 143 -9.15 -0.82 16.70
C LEU A 143 -8.63 -2.22 17.08
N GLU A 144 -9.32 -2.90 17.99
CA GLU A 144 -8.95 -4.25 18.42
C GLU A 144 -9.05 -5.25 17.25
N ALA A 145 -10.11 -5.16 16.44
CA ALA A 145 -10.29 -6.01 15.26
C ALA A 145 -9.15 -5.83 14.25
N VAL A 146 -8.80 -4.59 13.90
CA VAL A 146 -7.69 -4.32 12.96
C VAL A 146 -6.35 -4.79 13.54
N GLN A 147 -6.10 -4.58 14.84
CA GLN A 147 -4.88 -5.09 15.50
C GLN A 147 -4.77 -6.62 15.43
N GLN A 148 -5.90 -7.32 15.54
CA GLN A 148 -5.94 -8.77 15.41
C GLN A 148 -5.65 -9.22 13.96
N VAL A 149 -6.23 -8.54 12.96
CA VAL A 149 -5.94 -8.80 11.53
C VAL A 149 -4.46 -8.59 11.21
N ILE A 150 -3.83 -7.53 11.73
CA ILE A 150 -2.39 -7.28 11.58
C ILE A 150 -1.57 -8.46 12.11
N LYS A 151 -1.93 -8.98 13.29
CA LYS A 151 -1.25 -10.12 13.90
C LYS A 151 -1.41 -11.39 13.07
N GLU A 152 -2.59 -11.61 12.50
CA GLU A 152 -2.87 -12.74 11.61
C GLU A 152 -2.07 -12.64 10.31
N ASN A 153 -2.05 -11.46 9.68
CA ASN A 153 -1.26 -11.20 8.48
C ASN A 153 0.25 -11.40 8.74
N GLN A 154 0.77 -10.92 9.87
CA GLN A 154 2.17 -11.14 10.25
C GLN A 154 2.49 -12.63 10.40
N ASN A 155 1.66 -13.38 11.14
CA ASN A 155 1.84 -14.83 11.31
C ASN A 155 1.77 -15.57 9.98
N PHE A 156 0.85 -15.17 9.10
CA PHE A 156 0.71 -15.71 7.76
C PHE A 156 1.99 -15.48 6.95
N ILE A 157 2.48 -14.23 6.90
CA ILE A 157 3.69 -13.84 6.16
C ILE A 157 4.90 -14.65 6.66
N ASP A 158 5.09 -14.73 7.98
CA ASP A 158 6.21 -15.46 8.59
C ASP A 158 6.15 -16.95 8.28
N THR A 159 4.96 -17.54 8.33
CA THR A 159 4.76 -18.96 8.02
C THR A 159 4.98 -19.23 6.52
N ALA A 160 4.39 -18.40 5.65
CA ALA A 160 4.53 -18.52 4.20
C ALA A 160 6.00 -18.41 3.76
N ARG A 161 6.78 -17.49 4.34
CA ARG A 161 8.22 -17.37 4.08
C ARG A 161 9.01 -18.62 4.44
N GLN A 162 8.60 -19.37 5.46
CA GLN A 162 9.25 -20.62 5.86
C GLN A 162 8.96 -21.78 4.88
N LEU A 163 7.86 -21.71 4.14
CA LEU A 163 7.48 -22.73 3.16
C LEU A 163 8.27 -22.61 1.85
N ILE A 164 8.82 -21.43 1.53
CA ILE A 164 9.66 -21.24 0.34
C ILE A 164 10.93 -22.08 0.47
N VAL A 165 11.09 -23.04 -0.43
CA VAL A 165 12.26 -23.93 -0.41
C VAL A 165 13.36 -23.42 -1.33
N THR A 166 12.99 -22.78 -2.43
CA THR A 166 13.92 -22.33 -3.46
C THR A 166 14.82 -21.19 -2.97
N GLU A 167 16.13 -21.44 -2.93
CA GLU A 167 17.11 -20.51 -2.35
C GLU A 167 17.19 -19.14 -3.03
N ARG A 168 16.94 -19.05 -4.35
CA ARG A 168 16.95 -17.75 -5.03
C ARG A 168 15.76 -16.87 -4.62
N TYR A 169 14.60 -17.46 -4.35
CA TYR A 169 13.39 -16.75 -3.92
C TYR A 169 13.47 -16.23 -2.49
N LYS A 170 14.21 -16.90 -1.60
CA LYS A 170 14.49 -16.40 -0.25
C LYS A 170 15.29 -15.08 -0.23
N LYS A 171 15.97 -14.75 -1.33
CA LYS A 171 16.83 -13.56 -1.49
C LYS A 171 16.27 -12.58 -2.52
N MET A 172 15.06 -12.81 -2.98
CA MET A 172 14.38 -11.92 -3.90
C MET A 172 14.19 -10.55 -3.23
N PRO A 173 14.44 -9.43 -3.96
CA PRO A 173 14.10 -8.10 -3.49
C PRO A 173 12.61 -8.01 -3.12
N MET A 174 12.30 -7.28 -2.05
CA MET A 174 10.93 -7.18 -1.53
C MET A 174 9.96 -6.55 -2.54
N ASP A 175 10.46 -5.62 -3.34
CA ASP A 175 9.74 -4.84 -4.35
C ASP A 175 9.61 -5.55 -5.70
N PHE A 176 10.33 -6.66 -5.92
CA PHE A 176 10.28 -7.37 -7.20
C PHE A 176 8.85 -7.82 -7.54
N MET A 177 8.11 -8.34 -6.54
CA MET A 177 6.75 -8.83 -6.75
C MET A 177 5.73 -7.71 -6.98
N SER A 178 6.06 -6.45 -6.70
CA SER A 178 5.16 -5.32 -6.89
C SER A 178 4.91 -5.01 -8.38
N GLY A 179 5.80 -5.42 -9.28
CA GLY A 179 5.65 -5.27 -10.73
C GLY A 179 5.16 -6.54 -11.45
N VAL A 180 4.85 -7.61 -10.70
CA VAL A 180 4.38 -8.87 -11.26
C VAL A 180 2.86 -8.94 -11.16
N HIS A 181 2.20 -8.90 -12.32
CA HIS A 181 0.76 -9.12 -12.45
C HIS A 181 0.50 -10.61 -12.62
N PHE A 182 -0.32 -11.18 -11.72
CA PHE A 182 -0.72 -12.60 -11.75
C PHE A 182 -2.09 -12.79 -12.39
N ASP A 183 -2.81 -11.70 -12.56
CA ASP A 183 -3.96 -11.52 -13.41
C ASP A 183 -3.48 -11.34 -14.86
N ASP A 184 -3.85 -12.26 -15.74
CA ASP A 184 -4.03 -11.90 -17.16
C ASP A 184 -4.97 -10.68 -17.13
N GLU A 185 -4.58 -9.54 -17.72
CA GLU A 185 -5.33 -8.27 -17.81
C GLU A 185 -6.71 -8.43 -18.51
N GLY A 186 -7.59 -9.25 -17.94
CA GLY A 186 -8.81 -9.76 -18.55
C GLY A 186 -9.52 -10.87 -17.76
N ALA A 187 -8.92 -11.42 -16.71
CA ALA A 187 -9.64 -12.24 -15.72
C ALA A 187 -9.94 -11.36 -14.51
N GLU A 188 -11.15 -10.79 -14.53
CA GLU A 188 -11.79 -10.09 -13.41
C GLU A 188 -11.30 -10.63 -12.07
N ASP A 189 -10.60 -9.79 -11.32
CA ASP A 189 -10.40 -9.80 -9.87
C ASP A 189 -10.94 -11.05 -9.14
N LEU A 190 -10.32 -12.22 -9.38
CA LEU A 190 -10.76 -13.49 -8.80
C LEU A 190 -10.62 -13.55 -7.27
N PHE A 191 -10.06 -12.50 -6.68
CA PHE A 191 -9.80 -12.38 -5.26
C PHE A 191 -9.92 -10.94 -4.77
N ASP A 192 -10.54 -10.01 -5.51
CA ASP A 192 -10.91 -8.74 -4.90
C ASP A 192 -12.13 -9.02 -4.03
N ASP A 193 -11.90 -9.20 -2.73
CA ASP A 193 -12.95 -9.18 -1.71
C ASP A 193 -13.48 -7.72 -1.54
N SER A 194 -13.60 -6.97 -2.65
CA SER A 194 -14.26 -5.66 -2.71
C SER A 194 -15.77 -5.83 -2.89
N ASP A 195 -16.37 -6.62 -2.02
CA ASP A 195 -17.78 -6.45 -1.67
C ASP A 195 -17.96 -5.21 -0.76
N GLU A 196 -17.23 -4.12 -1.04
CA GLU A 196 -17.38 -2.80 -0.42
C GLU A 196 -17.61 -1.73 -1.50
N ASP A 197 -18.47 -2.01 -2.49
CA ASP A 197 -19.11 -0.94 -3.28
C ASP A 197 -20.50 -1.33 -3.81
N GLU A 198 -21.21 -2.22 -3.10
CA GLU A 198 -22.67 -2.28 -3.25
C GLU A 198 -23.28 -1.09 -2.49
N CYS A 199 -23.23 0.09 -3.12
CA CYS A 199 -24.10 1.22 -2.79
C CYS A 199 -25.51 0.64 -2.65
N CYS A 200 -26.07 0.65 -1.43
CA CYS A 200 -27.43 0.22 -1.09
C CYS A 200 -28.50 1.16 -1.67
N CYS A 201 -28.36 1.46 -2.95
CA CYS A 201 -29.02 2.53 -3.68
C CYS A 201 -29.94 1.95 -4.78
N GLU A 202 -30.13 0.63 -4.79
CA GLU A 202 -31.18 -0.02 -5.58
C GLU A 202 -32.50 0.00 -4.82
N ASP A 203 -33.41 0.78 -5.40
CA ASP A 203 -34.84 0.85 -5.14
C ASP A 203 -35.31 1.39 -3.77
N TYR A 204 -35.80 2.64 -3.85
CA TYR A 204 -36.62 3.40 -2.90
C TYR A 204 -35.89 4.26 -1.85
N GLY A 205 -35.39 5.42 -2.27
CA GLY A 205 -35.55 6.66 -1.51
C GLY A 205 -34.28 7.36 -1.01
N TYR A 206 -33.90 8.43 -1.72
CA TYR A 206 -33.22 9.64 -1.21
C TYR A 206 -31.98 9.43 -0.32
N CYS A 207 -30.81 9.27 -0.94
CA CYS A 207 -29.52 9.43 -0.27
C CYS A 207 -29.21 10.93 -0.10
N GLY A 208 -29.43 11.47 1.11
CA GLY A 208 -29.23 12.88 1.46
C GLY A 208 -27.79 13.36 1.59
N SER A 209 -26.79 12.60 1.11
CA SER A 209 -25.37 12.98 1.19
C SER A 209 -24.71 13.34 -0.15
N CYS A 210 -25.47 13.39 -1.25
CA CYS A 210 -24.91 13.64 -2.59
C CYS A 210 -25.44 14.90 -3.30
N SER A 211 -26.23 15.76 -2.65
CA SER A 211 -26.65 17.03 -3.26
C SER A 211 -25.78 18.20 -2.79
N GLU A 212 -24.90 18.59 -3.70
CA GLU A 212 -24.40 19.94 -3.98
C GLU A 212 -24.88 21.05 -3.03
N PHE A 213 -23.89 21.70 -2.42
CA PHE A 213 -24.02 22.93 -1.64
C PHE A 213 -24.35 24.08 -2.60
N GLU A 214 -25.62 24.22 -2.99
CA GLU A 214 -26.10 25.43 -3.65
C GLU A 214 -26.22 26.58 -2.64
N GLU A 215 -25.60 27.70 -3.00
CA GLU A 215 -25.63 28.96 -2.28
C GLU A 215 -27.08 29.46 -2.07
N VAL A 216 -27.46 29.71 -0.83
CA VAL A 216 -28.60 30.59 -0.52
C VAL A 216 -28.10 31.76 0.33
N ASN A 217 -27.79 32.85 -0.36
CA ASN A 217 -27.89 34.19 0.22
C ASN A 217 -29.37 34.49 0.49
N ASP A 218 -29.74 34.79 1.73
CA ASP A 218 -30.30 36.10 2.08
C ASP A 218 -30.62 36.22 3.58
N LYS A 219 -30.00 37.25 4.17
CA LYS A 219 -30.47 38.25 5.15
C LYS A 219 -31.57 37.94 6.18
N GLU A 220 -31.37 38.61 7.33
CA GLU A 220 -32.26 38.86 8.48
C GLU A 220 -32.27 37.71 9.52
N ASN A 221 -32.10 37.90 10.82
CA ASN A 221 -31.99 39.09 11.68
C ASN A 221 -31.38 38.66 13.04
N ASP A 222 -30.59 39.57 13.62
CA ASP A 222 -30.53 39.92 15.04
C ASP A 222 -30.00 38.99 16.16
N ILE A 223 -28.94 39.51 16.81
CA ILE A 223 -28.68 39.57 18.27
C ILE A 223 -28.32 38.21 18.91
N ILE A 224 -27.11 38.00 19.46
CA ILE A 224 -26.63 38.50 20.76
C ILE A 224 -25.09 38.59 20.72
N LYS A 225 -24.55 39.75 21.12
CA LYS A 225 -23.14 39.95 21.47
C LYS A 225 -22.89 39.43 22.90
N PHE A 226 -21.76 38.74 23.10
CA PHE A 226 -21.07 38.70 24.39
C PHE A 226 -19.91 39.72 24.36
#